data_AF-A0A922CN93-F1
#
_entry.id   AF-A0A922CN93-F1
#
_cell.length_a   1.000
_cell.length_b   1.000
_cell.length_c   1.000
_cell.angle_alpha   90.00
_cell.angle_beta   90.00
_cell.angle_gamma   90.00
#
_symmetry.space_group_name_H-M   'P 1'
#
loop_
_entity.id
_entity.type
_entity.pdbx_description
1 polymer ?
#
loop_
_entity_poly.entity_id
_entity_poly.type
_entity_poly.pdbx_seq_one_letter_code
_entity_poly.pdbx_strand_id
1 'polypeptide(L)'
;MLGTTWLQELVWLVANDLDFEKTTNEPFTKRYAYIEYPTQASDITKIVPTNPSHRATFDDFRTLPNMTSPRFLKSHLPLSCLPPNLLDTAKVFYIARDIRDVAVSFHFAHKLFRYFDDDVTFKEFWDLFKNNLILHTPIFPHVQEAWSQRNHPNLMFLFYEEMQNDLPDVIDRVCTFLGREYSKEQKEKLASHLSFENMKKGPKLAQSSGQNEKTFFRKGKSGGWVEYFDDEMKKEAEEYIQRNLEKTDMRYPTTNK
;
A
#
# COMPACT_ATOMS: atom_id res chain seq x y z
N MET A 1 -3.64 0.88 -5.44
CA MET A 1 -3.13 0.30 -4.19
C MET A 1 -1.76 -0.32 -4.47
N LEU A 2 -0.72 0.21 -3.82
CA LEU A 2 0.70 -0.06 -4.11
C LEU A 2 1.26 -1.35 -3.46
N GLY A 3 0.43 -2.15 -2.77
CA GLY A 3 0.88 -3.33 -2.04
C GLY A 3 0.96 -3.17 -0.52
N THR A 4 0.53 -2.02 0.02
CA THR A 4 0.63 -1.68 1.44
C THR A 4 0.08 -2.77 2.36
N THR A 5 -1.09 -3.34 2.06
CA THR A 5 -1.70 -4.40 2.89
C THR A 5 -0.84 -5.67 2.95
N TRP A 6 -0.17 -6.01 1.85
CA TRP A 6 0.70 -7.18 1.78
C TRP A 6 1.95 -6.97 2.64
N LEU A 7 2.57 -5.79 2.51
CA LEU A 7 3.75 -5.42 3.29
C LEU A 7 3.44 -5.26 4.79
N GLN A 8 2.28 -4.68 5.13
CA GLN A 8 1.82 -4.55 6.52
C GLN A 8 1.67 -5.92 7.21
N GLU A 9 1.10 -6.92 6.52
CA GLU A 9 0.97 -8.28 7.05
C GLU A 9 2.35 -8.91 7.30
N LEU A 10 3.26 -8.79 6.33
CA LEU A 10 4.65 -9.25 6.44
C LEU A 10 5.36 -8.61 7.64
N VAL A 11 5.37 -7.28 7.72
CA VAL A 11 6.03 -6.53 8.79
C VAL A 11 5.43 -6.86 10.15
N TRP A 12 4.10 -7.01 10.23
CA TRP A 12 3.43 -7.34 11.48
C TRP A 12 3.85 -8.71 12.01
N LEU A 13 3.82 -9.74 11.15
CA LEU A 13 4.18 -11.10 11.54
C LEU A 13 5.66 -11.17 11.95
N VAL A 14 6.57 -10.57 11.17
CA VAL A 14 8.00 -10.53 11.49
C VAL A 14 8.25 -9.77 12.80
N ALA A 15 7.52 -8.70 13.08
CA ALA A 15 7.73 -7.94 14.31
C ALA A 15 7.10 -8.59 15.56
N ASN A 16 6.12 -9.49 15.38
CA ASN A 16 5.39 -10.21 16.44
C ASN A 16 5.71 -11.71 16.44
N ASP A 17 6.97 -12.08 16.22
CA ASP A 17 7.49 -13.44 16.42
C ASP A 17 6.76 -14.54 15.62
N LEU A 18 6.22 -14.17 14.45
CA LEU A 18 5.42 -15.03 13.57
C LEU A 18 4.19 -15.63 14.26
N ASP A 19 3.56 -14.86 15.16
CA ASP A 19 2.31 -15.24 15.81
C ASP A 19 1.11 -15.09 14.84
N PHE A 20 0.83 -16.18 14.12
CA PHE A 20 -0.29 -16.29 13.19
C PHE A 20 -1.65 -16.29 13.91
N GLU A 21 -1.72 -16.73 15.17
CA GLU A 21 -2.98 -16.76 15.93
C GLU A 21 -3.40 -15.34 16.35
N LYS A 22 -2.46 -14.57 16.91
CA LYS A 22 -2.67 -13.15 17.22
C LYS A 22 -3.11 -12.37 15.99
N THR A 23 -2.45 -12.63 14.86
CA THR A 23 -2.77 -11.99 13.57
C THR A 23 -4.19 -12.31 13.09
N THR A 24 -4.69 -13.52 13.38
CA THR A 24 -6.05 -13.95 13.03
C THR A 24 -7.10 -13.34 13.95
N ASN A 25 -6.78 -13.20 15.24
CA ASN A 25 -7.70 -12.72 16.26
C ASN A 25 -7.82 -11.19 16.32
N GLU A 26 -6.80 -10.45 15.88
CA GLU A 26 -6.78 -8.99 15.89
C GLU A 26 -7.15 -8.39 14.52
N PRO A 27 -8.22 -7.56 14.42
CA PRO A 27 -8.58 -6.93 13.17
C PRO A 27 -7.42 -6.13 12.58
N PHE A 28 -7.20 -6.25 11.26
CA PHE A 28 -6.12 -5.55 10.57
C PHE A 28 -6.12 -4.03 10.81
N THR A 29 -7.31 -3.42 10.93
CA THR A 29 -7.47 -1.99 11.23
C THR A 29 -7.14 -1.58 12.66
N LYS A 30 -6.97 -2.54 13.56
CA LYS A 30 -6.50 -2.32 14.93
C LYS A 30 -5.00 -2.60 15.10
N ARG A 31 -4.45 -3.44 14.21
CA ARG A 31 -3.00 -3.69 14.14
C ARG A 31 -2.21 -2.45 13.71
N TYR A 32 -2.72 -1.70 12.73
CA TYR A 32 -2.08 -0.45 12.26
C TYR A 32 -2.98 0.76 12.43
N ALA A 33 -2.49 1.80 13.09
CA ALA A 33 -3.14 3.10 13.12
C ALA A 33 -2.97 3.80 11.76
N TYR A 34 -4.07 4.04 11.04
CA TYR A 34 -4.05 4.74 9.76
C TYR A 34 -4.22 6.25 9.99
N ILE A 35 -3.11 6.99 9.98
CA ILE A 35 -3.02 8.31 10.62
C ILE A 35 -3.81 9.43 9.94
N GLU A 36 -3.99 9.37 8.62
CA GLU A 36 -4.76 10.38 7.88
C GLU A 36 -6.21 9.99 7.60
N TYR A 37 -6.61 8.75 7.88
CA TYR A 37 -7.98 8.30 7.60
C TYR A 37 -9.06 9.14 8.31
N PRO A 38 -8.89 9.54 9.58
CA PRO A 38 -9.88 10.39 10.25
C PRO A 38 -10.06 11.76 9.59
N THR A 39 -9.03 12.25 8.90
CA THR A 39 -9.08 13.53 8.17
C THR A 39 -9.71 13.43 6.78
N GLN A 40 -9.90 12.20 6.27
CA GLN A 40 -10.60 11.94 5.01
C GLN A 40 -12.13 11.83 5.19
N ALA A 41 -12.61 11.73 6.43
CA ALA A 41 -14.04 11.76 6.72
C ALA A 41 -14.55 13.21 6.60
N SER A 42 -15.29 13.48 5.54
CA SER A 42 -15.99 14.76 5.39
C SER A 42 -17.24 14.81 6.29
N ASP A 43 -17.55 15.97 6.86
CA ASP A 43 -18.81 16.24 7.56
C ASP A 43 -20.06 16.08 6.65
N ILE A 44 -19.84 15.98 5.33
CA ILE A 44 -20.86 15.93 4.28
C ILE A 44 -21.48 14.53 4.16
N THR A 45 -20.76 13.47 4.54
CA THR A 45 -21.23 12.07 4.40
C THR A 45 -21.63 11.46 5.75
N LYS A 46 -22.64 12.04 6.41
CA LYS A 46 -23.35 11.37 7.52
C LYS A 46 -24.29 10.25 7.04
N ILE A 47 -24.46 10.08 5.73
CA ILE A 47 -25.35 9.07 5.13
C ILE A 47 -24.53 7.82 4.70
N VAL A 48 -24.15 7.04 5.74
CA VAL A 48 -23.95 5.57 5.91
C VAL A 48 -23.17 4.73 4.85
N PRO A 49 -22.27 3.81 5.30
CA PRO A 49 -22.63 2.38 5.34
C PRO A 49 -22.20 1.56 6.59
N THR A 50 -23.23 1.00 7.26
CA THR A 50 -23.46 -0.33 7.87
C THR A 50 -22.42 -1.14 8.67
N ASN A 51 -21.13 -0.79 8.79
CA ASN A 51 -20.27 -1.51 9.76
C ASN A 51 -19.15 -0.67 10.39
N PRO A 52 -19.38 -0.07 11.58
CA PRO A 52 -18.37 0.73 12.29
C PRO A 52 -17.18 -0.08 12.82
N SER A 53 -17.26 -1.41 12.87
CA SER A 53 -16.27 -2.24 13.58
C SER A 53 -14.93 -2.46 12.85
N HIS A 54 -14.78 -1.99 11.60
CA HIS A 54 -13.60 -2.28 10.77
C HIS A 54 -12.94 -1.03 10.16
N ARG A 55 -13.07 0.15 10.77
CA ARG A 55 -12.42 1.38 10.29
C ARG A 55 -11.62 2.05 11.41
N ALA A 56 -10.49 2.66 11.03
CA ALA A 56 -9.74 3.53 11.93
C ALA A 56 -10.61 4.73 12.29
N THR A 57 -10.69 5.07 13.57
CA THR A 57 -11.48 6.21 14.07
C THR A 57 -10.58 7.39 14.44
N PHE A 58 -11.18 8.56 14.66
CA PHE A 58 -10.44 9.69 15.22
C PHE A 58 -9.87 9.36 16.61
N ASP A 59 -10.56 8.52 17.39
CA ASP A 59 -10.06 8.05 18.69
C ASP A 59 -8.84 7.13 18.56
N ASP A 60 -8.76 6.30 17.51
CA ASP A 60 -7.56 5.50 17.23
C ASP A 60 -6.33 6.41 17.01
N PHE A 61 -6.52 7.58 16.39
CA PHE A 61 -5.47 8.60 16.27
C PHE A 61 -5.17 9.31 17.61
N ARG A 62 -6.21 9.71 18.37
CA ARG A 62 -6.03 10.39 19.66
C ARG A 62 -5.33 9.54 20.71
N THR A 63 -5.53 8.23 20.68
CA THR A 63 -4.97 7.28 21.65
C THR A 63 -3.59 6.75 21.24
N LEU A 64 -3.14 7.02 20.00
CA LEU A 64 -1.83 6.62 19.48
C LEU A 64 -0.62 7.00 20.38
N PRO A 65 -0.59 8.16 21.07
CA PRO A 65 0.48 8.48 22.02
C PRO A 65 0.50 7.57 23.26
N ASN A 66 -0.63 6.96 23.62
CA ASN A 66 -0.79 6.11 24.80
C ASN A 66 -0.63 4.61 24.50
N MET A 67 -0.52 4.23 23.23
CA MET A 67 -0.32 2.83 22.83
C MET A 67 1.04 2.32 23.27
N THR A 68 1.08 1.07 23.74
CA THR A 68 2.34 0.39 24.06
C THR A 68 3.18 0.20 22.81
N SER A 69 4.50 0.31 22.97
CA SER A 69 5.45 0.04 21.89
C SER A 69 5.71 -1.46 21.73
N PRO A 70 6.05 -1.95 20.52
CA PRO A 70 6.18 -1.18 19.27
C PRO A 70 4.82 -0.77 18.69
N ARG A 71 4.73 0.46 18.19
CA ARG A 71 3.54 0.99 17.51
C ARG A 71 3.67 0.82 16.01
N PHE A 72 2.58 0.43 15.35
CA PHE A 72 2.54 0.22 13.91
C PHE A 72 1.61 1.26 13.28
N LEU A 73 2.16 2.05 12.36
CA LEU A 73 1.46 3.17 11.73
C LEU A 73 1.39 2.90 10.22
N LYS A 74 0.26 3.25 9.63
CA LYS A 74 0.05 3.24 8.17
C LYS A 74 -0.14 4.68 7.72
N SER A 75 0.53 5.04 6.63
CA SER A 75 0.26 6.30 5.91
C SER A 75 0.52 6.16 4.40
N HIS A 76 -0.13 7.05 3.65
CA HIS A 76 0.00 7.36 2.24
C HIS A 76 0.33 8.85 2.06
N LEU A 77 0.74 9.54 3.13
CA LEU A 77 1.33 10.88 3.06
C LEU A 77 2.79 10.78 2.55
N PRO A 78 3.26 11.79 1.79
CA PRO A 78 4.67 11.90 1.44
C PRO A 78 5.51 12.19 2.71
N LEU A 79 6.81 11.91 2.66
CA LEU A 79 7.70 12.10 3.81
C LEU A 79 7.72 13.57 4.26
N SER A 80 7.61 14.50 3.32
CA SER A 80 7.52 15.95 3.56
C SER A 80 6.29 16.38 4.36
N CYS A 81 5.24 15.55 4.43
CA CYS A 81 4.06 15.79 5.27
C CYS A 81 4.12 15.05 6.62
N LEU A 82 5.18 14.28 6.88
CA LEU A 82 5.42 13.60 8.15
C LEU A 82 6.46 14.36 8.98
N PRO A 83 6.66 14.03 10.27
CA PRO A 83 7.68 14.69 11.08
C PRO A 83 9.05 14.63 10.38
N PRO A 84 9.79 15.76 10.28
CA PRO A 84 11.04 15.80 9.51
C PRO A 84 12.14 14.90 10.08
N ASN A 85 12.07 14.58 11.38
CA ASN A 85 12.96 13.66 12.09
C ASN A 85 12.38 12.23 12.20
N LEU A 86 11.41 11.86 11.35
CA LEU A 86 10.78 10.53 11.39
C LEU A 86 11.82 9.41 11.32
N LEU A 87 12.78 9.53 10.41
CA LEU A 87 13.81 8.51 10.20
C LEU A 87 14.85 8.43 11.33
N ASP A 88 14.96 9.46 12.17
CA ASP A 88 15.81 9.43 13.37
C ASP A 88 15.18 8.61 14.50
N THR A 89 13.86 8.43 14.46
CA THR A 89 13.08 7.89 15.60
C THR A 89 12.33 6.61 15.29
N ALA A 90 12.06 6.31 14.01
CA ALA A 90 11.27 5.17 13.59
C ALA A 90 11.81 4.51 12.32
N LYS A 91 11.59 3.20 12.22
CA LYS A 91 11.78 2.44 10.98
C LYS A 91 10.59 2.68 10.05
N VAL A 92 10.86 2.98 8.78
CA VAL A 92 9.89 3.25 7.74
C VAL A 92 10.03 2.20 6.63
N PHE A 93 8.92 1.56 6.30
CA PHE A 93 8.80 0.74 5.11
C PHE A 93 8.06 1.53 4.05
N TYR A 94 8.70 1.77 2.90
CA TYR A 94 8.10 2.45 1.77
C TYR A 94 7.92 1.48 0.61
N ILE A 95 6.73 1.43 0.02
CA ILE A 95 6.44 0.56 -1.13
C ILE A 95 6.04 1.38 -2.37
N ALA A 96 6.80 1.18 -3.44
CA ALA A 96 6.50 1.70 -4.78
C ALA A 96 5.98 0.58 -5.68
N ARG A 97 5.38 0.95 -6.81
CA ARG A 97 4.85 0.04 -7.82
C ARG A 97 4.84 0.74 -9.18
N ASP A 98 4.87 0.00 -10.27
CA ASP A 98 4.66 0.56 -11.62
C ASP A 98 3.42 1.46 -11.64
N ILE A 99 3.61 2.73 -12.01
CA ILE A 99 2.56 3.75 -11.93
C ILE A 99 1.34 3.43 -12.80
N ARG A 100 1.51 2.61 -13.84
CA ARG A 100 0.42 2.24 -14.75
C ARG A 100 -0.53 1.29 -14.04
N ASP A 101 0.01 0.31 -13.32
CA ASP A 101 -0.78 -0.57 -12.45
C ASP A 101 -1.33 0.18 -11.24
N VAL A 102 -0.60 1.17 -10.71
CA VAL A 102 -1.11 2.06 -9.66
C VAL A 102 -2.33 2.83 -10.15
N ALA A 103 -2.29 3.41 -11.35
CA ALA A 103 -3.40 4.16 -11.93
C ALA A 103 -4.65 3.28 -12.08
N VAL A 104 -4.52 2.07 -12.64
CA VAL A 104 -5.64 1.11 -12.73
C VAL A 104 -6.17 0.77 -11.34
N SER A 105 -5.28 0.47 -10.39
CA SER A 105 -5.71 0.12 -9.05
C SER A 105 -6.34 1.30 -8.30
N PHE A 106 -5.89 2.53 -8.53
CA PHE A 106 -6.48 3.73 -7.97
C PHE A 106 -7.86 3.99 -8.56
N HIS A 107 -8.06 3.80 -9.87
CA HIS A 107 -9.36 3.93 -10.51
C HIS A 107 -10.43 3.08 -9.79
N PHE A 108 -10.13 1.80 -9.57
CA PHE A 108 -11.04 0.91 -8.84
C PHE A 108 -11.18 1.27 -7.36
N ALA A 109 -10.09 1.70 -6.71
CA ALA A 109 -10.14 2.11 -5.31
C ALA A 109 -10.99 3.36 -5.09
N HIS A 110 -10.91 4.36 -5.99
CA HIS A 110 -11.72 5.58 -5.88
C HIS A 110 -13.22 5.28 -6.05
N LYS A 111 -13.58 4.35 -6.93
CA LYS A 111 -14.97 3.85 -7.01
C LYS A 111 -15.40 3.10 -5.75
N LEU A 112 -14.54 2.22 -5.22
CA LEU A 112 -14.81 1.46 -3.99
C LEU A 112 -15.02 2.38 -2.78
N PHE A 113 -14.19 3.43 -2.66
CA PHE A 113 -14.27 4.41 -1.58
C PHE A 113 -15.27 5.55 -1.85
N ARG A 114 -15.96 5.52 -2.99
CA ARG A 114 -16.95 6.53 -3.44
C ARG A 114 -16.36 7.95 -3.50
N TYR A 115 -15.09 8.06 -3.90
CA TYR A 115 -14.46 9.33 -4.27
C TYR A 115 -14.85 9.77 -5.68
N PHE A 116 -15.17 8.81 -6.53
CA PHE A 116 -15.70 9.02 -7.88
C PHE A 116 -16.95 8.18 -8.08
N ASP A 117 -17.82 8.66 -8.98
CA ASP A 117 -18.99 7.93 -9.43
C ASP A 117 -18.61 6.66 -10.21
N ASP A 118 -19.54 5.72 -10.28
CA ASP A 118 -19.30 4.39 -10.85
C ASP A 118 -19.14 4.40 -12.38
N ASP A 119 -19.65 5.44 -13.05
CA ASP A 119 -19.64 5.65 -14.49
C ASP A 119 -18.37 6.33 -15.01
N VAL A 120 -17.56 6.95 -14.13
CA VAL A 120 -16.24 7.51 -14.50
C VAL A 120 -15.42 6.45 -15.21
N THR A 121 -14.97 6.72 -16.43
CA THR A 121 -14.19 5.78 -17.23
C THR A 121 -12.73 5.75 -16.77
N PHE A 122 -11.99 4.71 -17.17
CA PHE A 122 -10.56 4.67 -16.87
C PHE A 122 -9.78 5.78 -17.59
N LYS A 123 -10.20 6.16 -18.81
CA LYS A 123 -9.56 7.23 -19.59
C LYS A 123 -9.71 8.60 -18.91
N GLU A 124 -10.90 8.94 -18.42
CA GLU A 124 -11.13 10.17 -17.63
C GLU A 124 -10.32 10.16 -16.34
N PHE A 125 -10.30 9.02 -15.63
CA PHE A 125 -9.51 8.87 -14.41
C PHE A 125 -8.00 9.05 -14.68
N TRP A 126 -7.49 8.47 -15.77
CA TRP A 126 -6.09 8.61 -16.17
C TRP A 126 -5.72 10.06 -16.48
N ASP A 127 -6.62 10.82 -17.11
CA ASP A 127 -6.39 12.24 -17.37
C ASP A 127 -6.25 13.05 -16.08
N LEU A 128 -7.10 12.78 -15.08
CA LEU A 128 -6.94 13.38 -13.74
C LEU A 128 -5.65 12.92 -13.04
N PHE A 129 -5.32 11.62 -13.14
CA PHE A 129 -4.13 11.02 -12.53
C PHE A 129 -2.84 11.67 -13.05
N LYS A 130 -2.66 11.73 -14.37
CA LYS A 130 -1.43 12.25 -15.01
C LYS A 130 -1.25 13.76 -14.79
N ASN A 131 -2.36 14.48 -14.60
CA ASN A 131 -2.37 15.92 -14.29
C ASN A 131 -2.31 16.24 -12.78
N ASN A 132 -2.14 15.23 -11.93
CA ASN A 132 -2.05 15.36 -10.47
C ASN A 132 -3.31 15.96 -9.81
N LEU A 133 -4.49 15.62 -10.32
CA LEU A 133 -5.78 16.15 -9.87
C LEU A 133 -6.57 15.17 -8.99
N ILE A 134 -5.88 14.21 -8.36
CA ILE A 134 -6.51 13.23 -7.48
C ILE A 134 -5.74 13.10 -6.14
N LEU A 135 -6.39 12.47 -5.16
CA LEU A 135 -5.77 12.23 -3.85
C LEU A 135 -4.45 11.44 -3.97
N HIS A 136 -3.45 11.84 -3.18
CA HIS A 136 -2.09 11.27 -3.16
C HIS A 136 -1.26 11.46 -4.44
N THR A 137 -1.67 12.37 -5.33
CA THR A 137 -0.81 12.88 -6.40
C THR A 137 -0.26 14.27 -6.05
N PRO A 138 0.90 14.70 -6.58
CA PRO A 138 1.74 14.07 -7.62
C PRO A 138 2.48 12.79 -7.19
N ILE A 139 2.29 11.68 -7.93
CA ILE A 139 2.81 10.35 -7.52
C ILE A 139 4.34 10.25 -7.61
N PHE A 140 4.96 10.85 -8.62
CA PHE A 140 6.41 10.76 -8.81
C PHE A 140 7.19 11.53 -7.75
N PRO A 141 6.89 12.81 -7.48
CA PRO A 141 7.47 13.52 -6.34
C PRO A 141 7.32 12.74 -5.02
N HIS A 142 6.14 12.18 -4.76
CA HIS A 142 5.90 11.35 -3.57
C HIS A 142 6.86 10.16 -3.48
N VAL A 143 7.07 9.42 -4.58
CA VAL A 143 8.00 8.27 -4.60
C VAL A 143 9.46 8.73 -4.55
N GLN A 144 9.80 9.83 -5.23
CA GLN A 144 11.15 10.38 -5.26
C GLN A 144 11.64 10.87 -3.90
N GLU A 145 10.75 11.42 -3.06
CA GLU A 145 11.09 11.76 -1.67
C GLU A 145 11.61 10.54 -0.91
N ALA A 146 10.87 9.43 -0.94
CA ALA A 146 11.32 8.19 -0.29
C ALA A 146 12.53 7.55 -0.97
N TRP A 147 12.60 7.60 -2.30
CA TRP A 147 13.74 7.11 -3.06
C TRP A 147 15.04 7.84 -2.72
N SER A 148 14.98 9.16 -2.47
CA SER A 148 16.13 9.95 -2.06
C SER A 148 16.70 9.52 -0.71
N GLN A 149 15.85 8.97 0.16
CA GLN A 149 16.18 8.48 1.50
C GLN A 149 16.42 6.97 1.55
N ARG A 150 16.43 6.26 0.41
CA ARG A 150 16.51 4.78 0.35
C ARG A 150 17.72 4.13 1.02
N ASN A 151 18.80 4.89 1.19
CA ASN A 151 20.02 4.42 1.84
C ASN A 151 20.06 4.73 3.35
N HIS A 152 19.03 5.39 3.89
CA HIS A 152 18.93 5.66 5.32
C HIS A 152 18.72 4.34 6.09
N PRO A 153 19.43 4.08 7.20
CA PRO A 153 19.36 2.79 7.92
C PRO A 153 17.97 2.47 8.50
N ASN A 154 17.11 3.48 8.61
CA ASN A 154 15.73 3.37 9.06
C ASN A 154 14.69 3.51 7.94
N LEU A 155 15.08 3.53 6.67
CA LEU A 155 14.14 3.46 5.55
C LEU A 155 14.41 2.22 4.70
N MET A 156 13.42 1.35 4.56
CA MET A 156 13.45 0.23 3.64
C MET A 156 12.52 0.53 2.47
N PHE A 157 13.11 0.82 1.31
CA PHE A 157 12.38 1.01 0.06
C PHE A 157 12.21 -0.34 -0.64
N LEU A 158 10.97 -0.64 -1.04
CA LEU A 158 10.60 -1.85 -1.75
C LEU A 158 9.75 -1.52 -2.98
N PHE A 159 9.86 -2.34 -4.01
CA PHE A 159 8.89 -2.40 -5.08
C PHE A 159 7.92 -3.54 -4.86
N TYR A 160 6.65 -3.33 -5.20
CA TYR A 160 5.63 -4.36 -5.23
C TYR A 160 6.05 -5.54 -6.11
N GLU A 161 6.70 -5.24 -7.23
CA GLU A 161 7.21 -6.21 -8.19
C GLU A 161 8.29 -7.12 -7.57
N GLU A 162 9.11 -6.63 -6.63
CA GLU A 162 10.06 -7.48 -5.90
C GLU A 162 9.33 -8.51 -5.04
N MET A 163 8.27 -8.11 -4.33
CA MET A 163 7.45 -9.03 -3.54
C MET A 163 6.78 -10.10 -4.40
N GLN A 164 6.49 -9.79 -5.66
CA GLN A 164 5.94 -10.76 -6.61
C GLN A 164 6.99 -11.71 -7.18
N ASN A 165 8.15 -11.17 -7.51
CA ASN A 165 9.21 -11.92 -8.18
C ASN A 165 9.92 -12.87 -7.21
N ASP A 166 10.26 -12.40 -6.00
CA ASP A 166 11.02 -13.17 -5.00
C ASP A 166 10.60 -12.77 -3.58
N LEU A 167 9.46 -13.30 -3.13
CA LEU A 167 8.97 -13.07 -1.78
C LEU A 167 9.94 -13.58 -0.69
N PRO A 168 10.59 -14.75 -0.82
CA PRO A 168 11.62 -15.20 0.13
C PRO A 168 12.75 -14.18 0.35
N ASP A 169 13.32 -13.60 -0.71
CA ASP A 169 14.34 -12.54 -0.59
C ASP A 169 13.81 -11.33 0.19
N VAL A 170 12.60 -10.87 -0.15
CA VAL A 170 11.99 -9.74 0.56
C VAL A 170 11.76 -10.06 2.03
N ILE A 171 11.34 -11.28 2.38
CA ILE A 171 11.19 -11.73 3.77
C ILE A 171 12.54 -11.63 4.49
N ASP A 172 13.62 -12.12 3.88
CA ASP A 172 14.97 -12.07 4.48
C ASP A 172 15.44 -10.65 4.73
N ARG A 173 15.22 -9.75 3.76
CA ARG A 173 15.55 -8.32 3.89
C ARG A 173 14.72 -7.66 5.00
N VAL A 174 13.43 -7.97 5.11
CA VAL A 174 12.56 -7.42 6.18
C VAL A 174 12.98 -7.94 7.55
N CYS A 175 13.32 -9.23 7.67
CA CYS A 175 13.86 -9.81 8.90
C CYS A 175 15.15 -9.12 9.33
N THR A 176 16.09 -8.96 8.39
CA THR A 176 17.36 -8.26 8.62
C THR A 176 17.15 -6.81 9.05
N PHE A 177 16.28 -6.08 8.35
CA PHE A 177 15.97 -4.68 8.64
C PHE A 177 15.31 -4.50 10.02
N LEU A 178 14.53 -5.48 10.49
CA LEU A 178 13.92 -5.49 11.82
C LEU A 178 14.82 -6.11 12.91
N GLY A 179 16.00 -6.64 12.55
CA GLY A 179 16.88 -7.33 13.50
C GLY A 179 16.27 -8.62 14.07
N ARG A 180 15.52 -9.35 13.23
CA ARG A 180 14.86 -10.61 13.60
C ARG A 180 15.46 -11.77 12.83
N GLU A 181 15.61 -12.92 13.50
CA GLU A 181 16.09 -14.16 12.89
C GLU A 181 15.04 -15.25 13.03
N TYR A 182 14.81 -15.97 11.93
CA TYR A 182 13.86 -17.07 11.85
C TYR A 182 14.48 -18.23 11.06
N SER A 183 14.06 -19.45 11.37
CA SER A 183 14.46 -20.64 10.63
C SER A 183 13.93 -20.60 9.19
N LYS A 184 14.52 -21.44 8.33
CA LYS A 184 14.08 -21.58 6.94
C LYS A 184 12.60 -22.00 6.88
N GLU A 185 12.20 -22.96 7.70
CA GLU A 185 10.84 -23.49 7.77
C GLU A 185 9.83 -22.41 8.22
N GLN A 186 10.24 -21.56 9.18
CA GLN A 186 9.42 -20.43 9.62
C GLN A 186 9.20 -19.41 8.50
N LYS A 187 10.25 -19.09 7.73
CA LYS A 187 10.18 -18.17 6.59
C LYS A 187 9.37 -18.75 5.43
N GLU A 188 9.49 -20.04 5.15
CA GLU A 188 8.67 -20.76 4.17
C GLU A 188 7.19 -20.74 4.54
N LYS A 189 6.87 -20.97 5.83
CA LYS A 189 5.49 -20.86 6.34
C LYS A 189 4.94 -19.43 6.17
N LEU A 190 5.75 -18.42 6.47
CA LEU A 190 5.38 -17.02 6.27
C LEU A 190 5.15 -16.70 4.79
N ALA A 191 6.02 -17.14 3.88
CA ALA A 191 5.86 -16.95 2.45
C ALA A 191 4.56 -17.59 1.93
N SER A 192 4.24 -18.80 2.42
CA SER A 192 2.99 -19.49 2.10
C SER A 192 1.75 -18.71 2.58
N HIS A 193 1.77 -18.19 3.82
CA HIS A 193 0.69 -17.34 4.37
C HIS A 193 0.48 -16.08 3.53
N LEU A 194 1.58 -15.44 3.12
CA LEU A 194 1.59 -14.21 2.34
C LEU A 194 1.30 -14.42 0.85
N SER A 195 1.13 -15.66 0.38
CA SER A 195 0.76 -15.91 -1.02
C SER A 195 -0.55 -15.20 -1.38
N PHE A 196 -0.67 -14.74 -2.63
CA PHE A 196 -1.84 -13.98 -3.06
C PHE A 196 -3.17 -14.73 -2.82
N GLU A 197 -3.18 -16.05 -3.07
CA GLU A 197 -4.34 -16.90 -2.86
C GLU A 197 -4.78 -16.97 -1.39
N ASN A 198 -3.82 -16.98 -0.46
CA ASN A 198 -4.11 -17.01 0.98
C ASN A 198 -4.47 -15.62 1.51
N MET A 199 -3.76 -14.58 1.07
CA MET A 199 -4.08 -13.19 1.42
C MET A 199 -5.48 -12.77 0.95
N LYS A 200 -5.92 -13.26 -0.23
CA LYS A 200 -7.28 -13.03 -0.75
C LYS A 200 -8.36 -13.71 0.11
N LYS A 201 -8.03 -14.83 0.77
CA LYS A 201 -8.92 -15.58 1.67
C LYS A 201 -8.84 -15.10 3.13
N GLY A 202 -7.83 -14.28 3.47
CA GLY A 202 -7.55 -13.78 4.81
C GLY A 202 -8.63 -12.87 5.41
N PRO A 203 -8.46 -12.46 6.69
CA PRO A 203 -9.56 -12.00 7.55
C PRO A 203 -10.22 -10.73 7.00
N LYS A 204 -11.49 -10.85 6.60
CA LYS A 204 -12.59 -9.85 6.44
C LYS A 204 -12.29 -8.46 5.86
N LEU A 205 -11.07 -8.12 5.44
CA LEU A 205 -10.75 -6.94 4.62
C LEU A 205 -11.39 -7.03 3.24
N ALA A 206 -11.71 -8.24 2.79
CA ALA A 206 -12.24 -8.55 1.47
C ALA A 206 -13.79 -8.50 1.38
N GLN A 207 -14.52 -8.44 2.50
CA GLN A 207 -15.98 -8.33 2.48
C GLN A 207 -16.37 -6.86 2.70
N SER A 208 -16.29 -6.07 1.64
CA SER A 208 -17.07 -4.82 1.59
C SER A 208 -18.54 -5.19 1.76
N SER A 209 -19.14 -4.69 2.84
CA SER A 209 -20.55 -4.81 3.14
C SER A 209 -21.33 -3.95 2.14
N GLY A 210 -21.72 -4.56 1.02
CA GLY A 210 -22.55 -3.92 0.01
C GLY A 210 -22.55 -4.70 -1.29
N GLN A 211 -23.75 -4.99 -1.79
CA GLN A 211 -24.02 -5.70 -3.04
C GLN A 211 -23.34 -4.99 -4.22
N ASN A 212 -22.20 -5.53 -4.65
CA ASN A 212 -21.60 -5.50 -5.99
C ASN A 212 -20.14 -5.96 -5.84
N GLU A 213 -19.67 -6.87 -6.69
CA GLU A 213 -18.38 -7.59 -6.64
C GLU A 213 -17.11 -6.70 -6.80
N LYS A 214 -17.00 -5.60 -6.04
CA LYS A 214 -15.81 -4.74 -6.00
C LYS A 214 -14.93 -5.16 -4.83
N THR A 215 -14.06 -6.15 -5.06
CA THR A 215 -13.17 -6.67 -4.02
C THR A 215 -11.94 -5.77 -3.82
N PHE A 216 -11.54 -5.58 -2.55
CA PHE A 216 -10.31 -4.85 -2.18
C PHE A 216 -9.04 -5.50 -2.77
N PHE A 217 -9.03 -6.83 -2.88
CA PHE A 217 -8.04 -7.60 -3.63
C PHE A 217 -8.58 -7.94 -5.03
N ARG A 218 -8.04 -7.30 -6.06
CA ARG A 218 -8.53 -7.44 -7.45
C ARG A 218 -7.86 -8.59 -8.22
N LYS A 219 -6.66 -8.33 -8.75
CA LYS A 219 -5.89 -9.30 -9.56
C LYS A 219 -4.54 -9.69 -8.97
N GLY A 220 -3.91 -8.84 -8.15
CA GLY A 220 -2.61 -9.14 -7.54
C GLY A 220 -1.51 -9.53 -8.52
N LYS A 221 -1.52 -8.94 -9.72
CA LYS A 221 -0.54 -9.18 -10.81
C LYS A 221 0.05 -7.84 -11.23
N SER A 222 1.32 -7.85 -11.65
CA SER A 222 1.94 -6.72 -12.35
C SER A 222 1.76 -6.86 -13.86
N GLY A 223 1.76 -5.75 -14.57
CA GLY A 223 1.51 -5.70 -16.02
C GLY A 223 0.03 -5.78 -16.42
N GLY A 224 -0.89 -5.78 -15.45
CA GLY A 224 -2.33 -5.83 -15.72
C GLY A 224 -2.87 -4.55 -16.36
N TRP A 225 -2.11 -3.45 -16.30
CA TRP A 225 -2.42 -2.17 -16.94
C TRP A 225 -2.58 -2.25 -18.45
N VAL A 226 -1.93 -3.20 -19.13
CA VAL A 226 -1.99 -3.31 -20.61
C VAL A 226 -3.43 -3.53 -21.12
N GLU A 227 -4.29 -4.14 -20.30
CA GLU A 227 -5.71 -4.35 -20.62
C GLU A 227 -6.57 -3.06 -20.55
N TYR A 228 -6.08 -2.01 -19.91
CA TYR A 228 -6.83 -0.79 -19.62
C TYR A 228 -6.40 0.42 -20.43
N PHE A 229 -5.15 0.41 -20.92
CA PHE A 229 -4.59 1.53 -21.68
C PHE A 229 -4.82 1.29 -23.18
N ASP A 230 -5.47 2.25 -23.84
CA ASP A 230 -5.45 2.34 -25.30
C ASP A 230 -4.06 2.81 -25.79
N ASP A 231 -3.81 2.79 -27.09
CA ASP A 231 -2.48 3.10 -27.63
C ASP A 231 -2.03 4.54 -27.39
N GLU A 232 -2.97 5.48 -27.31
CA GLU A 232 -2.70 6.88 -26.95
C GLU A 232 -2.27 6.96 -25.47
N MET A 233 -3.02 6.35 -24.57
CA MET A 233 -2.71 6.32 -23.14
C MET A 233 -1.38 5.60 -22.87
N LYS A 234 -1.04 4.54 -23.62
CA LYS A 234 0.27 3.85 -23.51
C LYS A 234 1.40 4.84 -23.78
N LYS A 235 1.31 5.58 -24.88
CA LYS A 235 2.30 6.59 -25.26
C LYS A 235 2.40 7.70 -24.21
N GLU A 236 1.26 8.21 -23.75
CA GLU A 236 1.23 9.23 -22.68
C GLU A 236 1.89 8.72 -21.39
N ALA A 237 1.63 7.46 -21.02
CA ALA A 237 2.22 6.85 -19.83
C ALA A 237 3.73 6.69 -19.96
N GLU A 238 4.23 6.28 -21.14
CA GLU A 238 5.67 6.20 -21.42
C GLU A 238 6.34 7.57 -21.32
N GLU A 239 5.78 8.60 -21.96
CA GLU A 239 6.28 9.98 -21.88
C GLU A 239 6.20 10.53 -20.45
N TYR A 240 5.14 10.24 -19.71
CA TYR A 240 4.98 10.63 -18.31
C TYR A 240 6.04 9.97 -17.42
N ILE A 241 6.27 8.66 -17.56
CA ILE A 241 7.29 7.93 -16.80
C ILE A 241 8.68 8.44 -17.16
N GLN A 242 8.99 8.56 -18.45
CA GLN A 242 10.31 8.99 -18.92
C GLN A 242 10.68 10.37 -18.37
N ARG A 243 9.78 11.37 -18.49
CA ARG A 243 10.00 12.72 -17.97
C ARG A 243 10.26 12.75 -16.47
N ASN A 244 9.53 11.93 -15.70
CA ASN A 244 9.70 11.90 -14.25
C ASN A 244 10.91 11.08 -13.79
N LEU A 245 11.36 10.09 -14.57
CA LEU A 245 12.54 9.28 -14.25
C LEU A 245 13.86 9.84 -14.79
N GLU A 246 13.81 10.84 -15.67
CA GLU A 246 14.99 11.41 -16.33
C GLU A 246 16.07 11.89 -15.35
N LYS A 247 15.66 12.50 -14.24
CA LYS A 247 16.58 13.11 -13.25
C LYS A 247 16.85 12.24 -12.01
N THR A 248 16.47 10.96 -12.06
CA THR A 248 16.66 10.03 -10.94
C THR A 248 17.24 8.71 -11.45
N ASP A 249 17.96 8.01 -10.58
CA ASP A 249 18.44 6.65 -10.81
C ASP A 249 17.38 5.58 -10.48
N MET A 250 16.18 5.98 -10.03
CA MET A 250 15.08 5.06 -9.76
C MET A 250 14.63 4.33 -11.03
N ARG A 251 14.61 3.00 -10.99
CA ARG A 251 14.07 2.15 -12.06
C ARG A 251 13.18 1.08 -11.46
N TYR A 252 12.04 0.83 -12.10
CA TYR A 252 11.15 -0.26 -11.71
C TYR A 252 11.83 -1.61 -12.02
N PRO A 253 11.69 -2.62 -11.16
CA PRO A 253 12.16 -3.97 -11.45
C PRO A 253 11.49 -4.55 -12.69
N THR A 254 12.21 -5.39 -13.43
CA THR A 254 11.60 -6.20 -14.48
C THR A 254 10.66 -7.22 -13.85
N THR A 255 9.41 -7.24 -14.29
CA THR A 255 8.45 -8.28 -13.91
C THR A 255 8.76 -9.55 -14.69
N ASN A 256 8.90 -10.69 -14.01
CA ASN A 256 8.95 -11.98 -14.70
C ASN A 256 7.59 -12.20 -15.40
N LYS A 257 7.62 -12.37 -16.73
CA LYS A 257 6.42 -12.65 -17.54
C LYS A 257 5.96 -14.08 -17.35
#